data_AF-A0A436BQK3-F1
#
_entry.id   AF-A0A436BQK3-F1
#
_cell.length_a   1.000
_cell.length_b   1.000
_cell.length_c   1.000
_cell.angle_alpha   90.00
_cell.angle_beta   90.00
_cell.angle_gamma   90.00
#
_symmetry.space_group_name_H-M   'P 1'
#
loop_
_entity.id
_entity.type
_entity.pdbx_description
1 polymer ?
#
loop_
_entity_poly.entity_id
_entity_poly.type
_entity_poly.pdbx_seq_one_letter_code
_entity_poly.pdbx_strand_id
1 'polypeptide(L)' 'TMYWANIGRLVYGVEETELLALTGDHAENPTMSLSSRTVLGSGQKKIEVFGPFPEIADEMLAPHRDFWKR' A
#
# COMPACT_ATOMS: atom_id res chain seq x y z
N THR A 1 4.59 -3.78 -12.04
CA THR A 1 4.21 -3.27 -13.38
C THR A 1 2.71 -3.43 -13.62
N MET A 2 1.84 -2.56 -13.08
CA MET A 2 0.38 -2.69 -13.31
C MET A 2 -0.07 -2.08 -14.64
N TYR A 3 0.27 -0.80 -14.86
CA TYR A 3 -0.12 -0.04 -16.06
C TYR A 3 0.35 -0.70 -17.37
N TRP A 4 1.63 -1.07 -17.44
CA TRP A 4 2.21 -1.68 -18.65
C TRP A 4 1.75 -3.12 -18.87
N ALA A 5 1.46 -3.86 -17.80
CA ALA A 5 0.98 -5.25 -17.89
C ALA A 5 -0.55 -5.38 -18.06
N ASN A 6 -1.29 -4.27 -18.23
CA ASN A 6 -2.76 -4.27 -18.34
C ASN A 6 -3.48 -4.89 -17.13
N ILE A 7 -2.95 -4.71 -15.92
CA ILE A 7 -3.65 -5.12 -14.69
C ILE A 7 -4.63 -4.01 -14.31
N GLY A 8 -5.93 -4.29 -14.42
CA GLY A 8 -6.99 -3.29 -14.29
C GLY A 8 -7.48 -3.01 -12.87
N ARG A 9 -7.03 -3.76 -11.86
CA ARG A 9 -7.53 -3.63 -10.48
C ARG A 9 -6.42 -3.77 -9.44
N LEU A 10 -6.35 -2.82 -8.51
CA LEU A 10 -5.61 -2.91 -7.25
C LEU A 10 -6.62 -3.09 -6.11
N VAL A 11 -6.38 -4.07 -5.24
CA VAL A 11 -7.12 -4.27 -3.99
C VAL A 11 -6.07 -4.33 -2.90
N TYR A 12 -6.18 -3.47 -1.88
CA TYR A 12 -5.21 -3.38 -0.78
C TYR A 12 -5.91 -3.30 0.58
N GLY A 13 -5.26 -3.85 1.62
CA GLY A 13 -5.85 -3.98 2.95
C GLY A 13 -5.73 -2.71 3.81
N VAL A 14 -4.55 -2.10 3.85
CA VAL A 14 -4.24 -0.95 4.72
C VAL A 14 -3.50 0.14 3.95
N GLU A 15 -3.68 1.40 4.37
CA GLU A 15 -2.94 2.53 3.82
C GLU A 15 -1.46 2.44 4.17
N GLU A 16 -0.62 3.01 3.31
CA GLU A 16 0.83 3.12 3.56
C GLU A 16 1.12 3.87 4.86
N THR A 17 0.30 4.85 5.23
CA THR A 17 0.46 5.61 6.49
C THR A 17 0.35 4.74 7.74
N GLU A 18 -0.50 3.70 7.72
CA GLU A 18 -0.63 2.74 8.83
C GLU A 18 0.62 1.86 8.95
N LEU A 19 1.15 1.41 7.80
CA LEU A 19 2.38 0.64 7.76
C LEU A 19 3.59 1.50 8.16
N LEU A 20 3.64 2.76 7.74
CA LEU A 20 4.69 3.72 8.11
C LEU A 20 4.77 3.94 9.61
N ALA A 21 3.64 3.96 10.32
CA ALA A 21 3.62 4.05 11.77
C ALA A 21 4.33 2.87 12.46
N LEU A 22 4.37 1.70 11.80
CA LEU A 22 5.09 0.51 12.28
C LEU A 22 6.55 0.50 11.82
N THR A 23 6.85 0.98 10.61
CA THR A 23 8.21 0.92 10.06
C THR A 23 9.10 2.09 10.48
N GLY A 24 8.56 3.27 10.75
CA GLY A 24 9.36 4.47 11.02
C GLY A 24 10.36 4.75 9.88
N ASP A 25 11.61 5.03 10.25
CA ASP A 25 12.74 5.27 9.35
C ASP A 25 13.57 4.00 9.04
N HIS A 26 13.00 2.81 9.24
CA HIS A 26 13.71 1.54 9.06
C HIS A 26 14.30 1.42 7.65
N ALA A 27 15.62 1.16 7.58
CA ALA A 27 16.39 1.20 6.33
C ALA A 27 15.91 0.25 5.23
N GLU A 28 15.25 -0.86 5.60
CA GLU A 28 14.68 -1.83 4.65
C GLU A 28 13.34 -1.36 4.03
N ASN A 29 12.70 -0.31 4.55
CA ASN A 29 11.46 0.25 4.01
C ASN A 29 11.57 1.76 3.72
N PRO A 30 12.40 2.16 2.72
CA PRO A 30 12.45 3.55 2.28
C PRO A 30 11.10 3.94 1.71
N THR A 31 10.36 4.76 2.47
CA THR A 31 8.95 5.00 2.22
C THR A 31 8.73 6.23 1.35
N MET A 32 7.91 6.08 0.30
CA MET A 32 7.43 7.20 -0.52
C MET A 32 5.96 7.44 -0.21
N SER A 33 5.66 8.55 0.48
CA SER A 33 4.29 8.92 0.82
C SER A 33 3.57 9.53 -0.39
N LEU A 34 3.16 8.66 -1.31
CA LEU A 34 2.39 8.99 -2.51
C LEU A 34 1.31 7.93 -2.75
N SER A 35 0.05 8.35 -2.80
CA SER A 35 -1.06 7.43 -3.03
C SER A 35 -0.96 6.71 -4.37
N SER A 36 -1.21 5.40 -4.35
CA SER A 36 -1.38 4.59 -5.57
C SER A 36 -2.49 5.13 -6.48
N ARG A 37 -3.52 5.79 -5.92
CA ARG A 37 -4.59 6.42 -6.71
C ARG A 37 -4.06 7.55 -7.59
N THR A 38 -3.14 8.36 -7.07
CA THR A 38 -2.49 9.43 -7.84
C THR A 38 -1.64 8.86 -8.97
N VAL A 39 -0.80 7.87 -8.65
CA VAL A 39 0.09 7.23 -9.64
C VAL A 39 -0.72 6.56 -10.76
N LEU A 40 -1.70 5.72 -10.38
CA LEU A 40 -2.50 4.95 -11.33
C LEU A 40 -3.53 5.82 -12.08
N GLY A 41 -3.98 6.92 -11.49
CA GLY A 41 -4.85 7.92 -12.12
C GLY A 41 -4.15 8.85 -13.12
N SER A 42 -2.81 8.84 -13.17
CA SER A 42 -2.03 9.69 -14.07
C SER A 42 -1.81 9.07 -15.47
N GLY A 43 -2.39 7.90 -15.74
CA GLY A 43 -2.27 7.18 -17.01
C GLY A 43 -3.52 7.25 -17.90
N GLN A 44 -3.42 6.71 -19.12
CA GLN A 44 -4.53 6.65 -20.08
C GLN A 44 -5.46 5.44 -19.89
N LYS A 45 -5.09 4.50 -19.01
CA LYS A 45 -5.83 3.25 -18.78
C LYS A 45 -6.69 3.39 -17.52
N LYS A 46 -7.93 2.93 -17.58
CA LYS A 46 -8.77 2.81 -16.39
C LYS A 46 -8.21 1.71 -15.49
N ILE A 47 -7.71 2.07 -14.32
CA ILE A 47 -7.27 1.15 -13.27
C ILE A 47 -8.08 1.46 -12.02
N GLU A 48 -8.81 0.47 -11.53
CA GLU A 48 -9.66 0.61 -10.34
C GLU A 48 -8.84 0.32 -9.08
N VAL A 49 -9.01 1.13 -8.05
CA VAL A 49 -8.29 0.98 -6.79
C VAL A 49 -9.30 0.84 -5.65
N PHE A 50 -9.26 -0.30 -4.97
CA PHE A 50 -10.15 -0.68 -3.87
C PHE A 50 -9.36 -0.84 -2.57
N GLY A 51 -9.93 -0.37 -1.47
CA GLY A 51 -9.28 -0.33 -0.16
C GLY A 51 -9.16 1.10 0.39
N PRO A 52 -8.69 1.26 1.64
CA PRO A 52 -8.39 0.16 2.56
C PRO A 52 -9.69 -0.53 3.02
N PHE A 53 -9.57 -1.70 3.62
CA PHE A 53 -10.69 -2.47 4.17
C PHE A 53 -10.51 -2.55 5.68
N PRO A 54 -11.13 -1.63 6.46
CA PRO A 54 -10.97 -1.57 7.91
C PRO A 54 -11.25 -2.90 8.62
N GLU A 55 -12.17 -3.70 8.09
CA GLU A 55 -12.56 -5.00 8.63
C GLU A 55 -11.44 -6.05 8.65
N ILE A 56 -10.40 -5.88 7.82
CA ILE A 56 -9.22 -6.78 7.76
C ILE A 56 -7.92 -6.08 8.17
N ALA A 57 -7.98 -4.80 8.59
CA ALA A 57 -6.79 -4.02 8.85
C ALA A 57 -5.91 -4.63 9.96
N ASP A 58 -6.53 -5.15 11.03
CA ASP A 58 -5.78 -5.74 12.15
C ASP A 58 -5.03 -7.01 11.73
N GLU A 59 -5.65 -7.87 10.92
CA GLU A 59 -5.05 -9.08 10.36
C GLU A 59 -3.87 -8.73 9.44
N MET A 60 -4.02 -7.71 8.59
CA MET A 60 -2.97 -7.25 7.68
C MET A 60 -1.79 -6.62 8.42
N LEU A 61 -2.02 -5.90 9.52
CA LEU A 61 -0.95 -5.26 10.30
C LEU A 61 -0.26 -6.22 11.28
N ALA A 62 -0.91 -7.31 11.69
CA ALA A 62 -0.38 -8.23 12.69
C ALA A 62 1.06 -8.74 12.38
N PRO A 63 1.41 -9.15 11.14
CA PRO A 63 2.78 -9.57 10.81
C PRO A 63 3.81 -8.45 10.94
N HIS A 64 3.40 -7.20 10.77
CA HIS A 64 4.29 -6.04 10.77
C HIS A 64 4.63 -5.55 12.19
N ARG A 65 3.82 -5.85 13.20
CA ARG A 65 3.98 -5.31 14.57
C ARG A 65 5.35 -5.62 15.20
N ASP A 66 5.91 -6.79 14.92
CA ASP A 66 7.19 -7.22 15.47
C ASP A 66 8.30 -7.35 14.43
N PHE A 67 7.95 -7.51 13.15
CA PHE A 67 8.90 -7.72 12.07
C PHE A 67 9.89 -6.55 11.89
N TRP A 68 9.41 -5.31 12.05
CA TRP A 68 10.21 -4.10 11.86
C TRP A 68 10.99 -3.65 13.11
N LYS A 69 10.86 -4.35 14.23
CA LYS A 69 11.60 -4.05 15.45
C LYS A 69 13.06 -4.50 15.28
N ARG A 70 13.94 -3.56 14.96
CA ARG A 70 15.40 -3.71 14.98
C ARG A 70 16.05 -2.48 15.58
#